data_AF-A0A1M4PMI8-F1
#
_entry.id   AF-A0A1M4PMI8-F1
#
_cell.length_a   1.000
_cell.length_b   1.000
_cell.length_c   1.000
_cell.angle_alpha   90.00
_cell.angle_beta   90.00
_cell.angle_gamma   90.00
#
_symmetry.space_group_name_H-M   'P 1'
#
loop_
_entity.id
_entity.type
_entity.pdbx_description
1 polymer ?
#
loop_
_entity_poly.entity_id
_entity_poly.type
_entity_poly.pdbx_seq_one_letter_code
_entity_poly.pdbx_strand_id
1 'polypeptide(L)'
;MKYYDIGSISEFLSKIKGSNPDNNNVKLVLRGNIETVDIRNSLIKYMVGYLIDEVDKILDIIKVYELDLLAKFLDNYLLKLEIEEFQDEILNYIYLTYDTPLNNSHKYLWDKVSEDAKDRYNIWYANKKLIEFFQGDERYEFWFRYIKDLDAKLLGVNDRQLFLDFDKFVVIEFRYIGNAAYIYSKPYYLINYDGKVSNNRMEDDGYYKNQGSALSRIIHRENWQYRTTKLIWELKNHAL
;
A
#
# COMPACT_ATOMS: atom_id res chain seq x y z
N MET A 1 41.72 -0.74 18.08
CA MET A 1 40.96 0.10 17.10
C MET A 1 41.17 -0.51 15.73
N LYS A 2 40.11 -0.87 15.00
CA LYS A 2 40.21 -1.52 13.68
C LYS A 2 39.98 -0.48 12.58
N TYR A 3 40.83 -0.50 11.55
CA TYR A 3 40.69 0.31 10.34
C TYR A 3 40.17 -0.60 9.21
N TYR A 4 39.16 -0.14 8.48
CA TYR A 4 38.62 -0.85 7.34
C TYR A 4 38.75 0.04 6.11
N ASP A 5 39.55 -0.41 5.14
CA ASP A 5 39.49 0.06 3.76
C ASP A 5 38.30 -0.66 3.09
N ILE A 6 37.40 0.09 2.47
CA ILE A 6 36.15 -0.43 1.91
C ILE A 6 35.88 0.21 0.56
N GLY A 7 35.84 -0.62 -0.49
CA GLY A 7 35.53 -0.22 -1.86
C GLY A 7 34.05 -0.31 -2.20
N SER A 8 33.22 -0.95 -1.37
CA SER A 8 31.77 -1.09 -1.58
C SER A 8 30.96 -1.34 -0.29
N ILE A 9 29.64 -1.12 -0.36
CA ILE A 9 28.67 -1.33 0.73
C ILE A 9 28.62 -2.81 1.18
N SER A 10 28.68 -3.76 0.25
CA SER A 10 28.73 -5.19 0.56
C SER A 10 29.96 -5.56 1.40
N GLU A 11 31.08 -4.88 1.15
CA GLU A 11 32.32 -5.09 1.88
C GLU A 11 32.23 -4.51 3.31
N PHE A 12 31.54 -3.39 3.48
CA PHE A 12 31.23 -2.83 4.79
C PHE A 12 30.33 -3.75 5.62
N LEU A 13 29.21 -4.21 5.05
CA LEU A 13 28.23 -5.06 5.74
C LEU A 13 28.80 -6.43 6.13
N SER A 14 29.67 -7.02 5.31
CA SER A 14 30.35 -8.28 5.64
C SER A 14 31.38 -8.13 6.77
N LYS A 15 32.09 -6.99 6.85
CA LYS A 15 33.10 -6.73 7.89
C LYS A 15 32.50 -6.37 9.27
N ILE A 16 31.28 -5.83 9.32
CA ILE A 16 30.61 -5.51 10.59
C ILE A 16 29.84 -6.69 11.21
N LYS A 17 29.50 -7.74 10.44
CA LYS A 17 28.79 -8.95 10.91
C LYS A 17 29.47 -9.75 12.03
N GLY A 18 30.68 -9.39 12.44
CA GLY A 18 31.39 -9.98 13.59
C GLY A 18 31.85 -8.98 14.66
N SER A 19 31.30 -7.76 14.67
CA SER A 19 31.71 -6.69 15.60
C SER A 19 30.82 -6.67 16.84
N ASN A 20 31.42 -6.58 18.03
CA ASN A 20 30.69 -6.45 19.30
C ASN A 20 29.85 -5.14 19.29
N PRO A 21 28.51 -5.21 19.45
CA PRO A 21 27.61 -4.05 19.35
C PRO A 21 27.86 -2.94 20.40
N ASP A 22 28.70 -3.17 21.41
CA ASP A 22 29.04 -2.18 22.42
C ASP A 22 30.12 -1.17 21.98
N ASN A 23 30.77 -1.38 20.83
CA ASN A 23 31.75 -0.43 20.28
C ASN A 23 31.07 0.52 19.29
N ASN A 24 30.52 1.62 19.80
CA ASN A 24 29.71 2.56 19.04
C ASN A 24 30.47 3.38 17.97
N ASN A 25 31.80 3.33 17.89
CA ASN A 25 32.59 4.17 16.99
C ASN A 25 33.56 3.35 16.13
N VAL A 26 33.43 3.48 14.80
CA VAL A 26 34.40 2.94 13.82
C VAL A 26 34.94 4.11 13.01
N LYS A 27 36.27 4.16 12.83
CA LYS A 27 36.88 5.10 11.89
C LYS A 27 36.88 4.48 10.50
N LEU A 28 36.19 5.13 9.56
CA LEU A 28 36.14 4.73 8.16
C LEU A 28 37.11 5.60 7.36
N VAL A 29 37.87 4.96 6.46
CA VAL A 29 38.72 5.66 5.51
C VAL A 29 38.06 5.56 4.15
N LEU A 30 37.46 6.64 3.69
CA LEU A 30 36.86 6.72 2.35
C LEU A 30 37.74 7.65 1.51
N ARG A 31 38.36 7.10 0.45
CA ARG A 31 39.18 7.85 -0.51
C ARG A 31 40.23 8.77 0.16
N GLY A 32 40.89 8.28 1.20
CA GLY A 32 41.98 8.98 1.90
C GLY A 32 41.57 9.91 3.04
N ASN A 33 40.27 10.12 3.31
CA ASN A 33 39.80 10.89 4.45
C ASN A 33 39.33 9.96 5.59
N ILE A 34 39.86 10.19 6.80
CA ILE A 34 39.51 9.44 8.00
C ILE A 34 38.34 10.14 8.70
N GLU A 35 37.14 9.58 8.62
CA GLU A 35 35.98 10.04 9.40
C GLU A 35 35.72 9.10 10.57
N THR A 36 35.40 9.67 11.74
CA THR A 36 34.97 8.90 12.91
C THR A 36 33.47 8.80 12.85
N VAL A 37 32.97 7.57 12.73
CA VAL A 37 31.58 7.34 12.37
C VAL A 37 30.92 6.50 13.46
N ASP A 38 29.85 7.06 14.05
CA ASP A 38 28.95 6.30 14.92
C ASP A 38 28.16 5.32 14.07
N ILE A 39 28.28 4.02 14.37
CA ILE A 39 27.68 2.93 13.59
C ILE A 39 26.17 3.09 13.49
N ARG A 40 25.48 3.50 14.57
CA ARG A 40 24.02 3.66 14.57
C ARG A 40 23.61 4.87 13.74
N ASN A 41 24.28 6.00 13.93
CA ASN A 41 23.96 7.22 13.19
C ASN A 41 24.34 7.12 11.72
N SER A 42 25.36 6.33 11.37
CA SER A 42 25.65 6.04 9.97
C SER A 42 24.69 5.05 9.36
N LEU A 43 24.31 3.98 10.04
CA LEU A 43 23.23 3.12 9.54
C LEU A 43 21.97 3.96 9.27
N ILE A 44 21.61 4.89 10.16
CA ILE A 44 20.47 5.80 9.97
C ILE A 44 20.71 6.79 8.81
N LYS A 45 21.89 7.42 8.71
CA LYS A 45 22.24 8.39 7.66
C LYS A 45 22.33 7.73 6.27
N TYR A 46 22.87 6.50 6.19
CA TYR A 46 22.91 5.69 4.97
C TYR A 46 21.54 5.07 4.64
N MET A 47 20.69 4.79 5.64
CA MET A 47 19.30 4.38 5.42
C MET A 47 18.45 5.48 4.76
N VAL A 48 18.83 6.76 4.88
CA VAL A 48 18.16 7.86 4.16
C VAL A 48 18.70 8.02 2.73
N GLY A 49 19.99 7.76 2.49
CA GLY A 49 20.59 7.86 1.16
C GLY A 49 20.19 6.71 0.20
N TYR A 50 19.83 5.56 0.74
CA TYR A 50 19.51 4.35 -0.04
C TYR A 50 18.17 4.39 -0.78
N LEU A 51 17.25 5.26 -0.36
CA LEU A 51 15.90 5.33 -0.94
C LEU A 51 15.89 5.91 -2.38
N ILE A 52 17.05 6.40 -2.85
CA ILE A 52 17.29 6.95 -4.18
C ILE A 52 18.47 6.22 -4.87
N ASP A 53 18.97 5.12 -4.28
CA ASP A 53 19.93 4.26 -4.97
C ASP A 53 19.27 3.54 -6.17
N GLU A 54 20.08 2.97 -7.05
CA GLU A 54 19.57 2.15 -8.17
C GLU A 54 18.66 1.04 -7.64
N VAL A 55 17.44 0.98 -8.17
CA VAL A 55 16.37 0.03 -7.78
C VAL A 55 16.87 -1.41 -7.66
N ASP A 56 17.74 -1.86 -8.56
CA ASP A 56 18.31 -3.20 -8.54
C ASP A 56 19.10 -3.49 -7.26
N LYS A 57 19.88 -2.51 -6.77
CA LYS A 57 20.59 -2.65 -5.49
C LYS A 57 19.58 -2.80 -4.36
N ILE A 58 18.54 -1.95 -4.34
CA ILE A 58 17.44 -1.99 -3.36
C ILE A 58 16.86 -3.40 -3.28
N LEU A 59 16.49 -3.96 -4.43
CA LEU A 59 15.96 -5.30 -4.56
C LEU A 59 16.92 -6.38 -4.05
N ASP A 60 18.20 -6.34 -4.43
CA ASP A 60 19.18 -7.34 -4.00
C ASP A 60 19.34 -7.39 -2.48
N ILE A 61 19.27 -6.24 -1.82
CA ILE A 61 19.37 -6.15 -0.37
C ILE A 61 18.09 -6.65 0.31
N ILE A 62 16.90 -6.18 -0.09
CA ILE A 62 15.66 -6.54 0.62
C ILE A 62 15.26 -8.00 0.42
N LYS A 63 15.69 -8.65 -0.67
CA LYS A 63 15.47 -10.09 -0.92
C LYS A 63 16.13 -11.00 0.12
N VAL A 64 17.18 -10.52 0.79
CA VAL A 64 17.91 -11.29 1.80
C VAL A 64 17.68 -10.78 3.23
N TYR A 65 16.80 -9.79 3.41
CA TYR A 65 16.45 -9.28 4.73
C TYR A 65 15.63 -10.29 5.52
N GLU A 66 15.96 -10.42 6.80
CA GLU A 66 15.07 -11.02 7.78
C GLU A 66 13.86 -10.10 8.02
N LEU A 67 12.76 -10.68 8.49
CA LEU A 67 11.45 -9.99 8.57
C LEU A 67 11.49 -8.65 9.31
N ASP A 68 12.23 -8.56 10.42
CA ASP A 68 12.30 -7.31 11.21
C ASP A 68 13.04 -6.18 10.48
N LEU A 69 14.04 -6.53 9.66
CA LEU A 69 14.75 -5.56 8.83
C LEU A 69 13.90 -5.13 7.64
N LEU A 70 13.17 -6.08 7.04
CA LEU A 70 12.23 -5.78 5.97
C LEU A 70 11.11 -4.86 6.44
N ALA A 71 10.50 -5.13 7.60
CA ALA A 71 9.45 -4.28 8.17
C ALA A 71 9.95 -2.85 8.41
N LYS A 72 11.15 -2.70 9.00
CA LYS A 72 11.78 -1.38 9.19
C LYS A 72 12.10 -0.68 7.87
N PHE A 73 12.52 -1.42 6.85
CA PHE A 73 12.72 -0.87 5.52
C PHE A 73 11.40 -0.34 4.96
N LEU A 74 10.32 -1.14 5.02
CA LEU A 74 9.00 -0.75 4.53
C LEU A 74 8.48 0.50 5.25
N ASP A 75 8.56 0.56 6.58
CA ASP A 75 8.18 1.76 7.33
C ASP A 75 8.96 2.99 6.86
N ASN A 76 10.28 2.89 6.75
CA ASN A 76 11.09 4.04 6.33
C ASN A 76 10.81 4.44 4.88
N TYR A 77 10.74 3.48 3.97
CA TYR A 77 10.51 3.69 2.55
C TYR A 77 9.13 4.34 2.32
N LEU A 78 8.10 3.73 2.89
CA LEU A 78 6.72 4.15 2.70
C LEU A 78 6.40 5.45 3.41
N LEU A 79 7.10 5.84 4.48
CA LEU A 79 6.84 7.09 5.21
C LEU A 79 7.70 8.27 4.78
N LYS A 80 8.87 8.05 4.15
CA LYS A 80 9.78 9.14 3.76
C LYS A 80 9.63 9.62 2.33
N LEU A 81 9.19 8.75 1.42
CA LEU A 81 8.94 9.09 0.03
C LEU A 81 7.49 9.52 -0.15
N GLU A 82 7.19 10.39 -1.12
CA GLU A 82 5.83 10.58 -1.60
C GLU A 82 5.34 9.39 -2.41
N ILE A 83 4.02 9.23 -2.54
CA ILE A 83 3.43 8.07 -3.25
C ILE A 83 3.89 8.07 -4.72
N GLU A 84 4.01 9.25 -5.32
CA GLU A 84 4.49 9.45 -6.68
C GLU A 84 5.99 9.14 -6.85
N GLU A 85 6.74 9.06 -5.75
CA GLU A 85 8.17 8.73 -5.74
C GLU A 85 8.44 7.24 -5.50
N PHE A 86 7.40 6.45 -5.18
CA PHE A 86 7.55 5.01 -4.97
C PHE A 86 8.03 4.34 -6.26
N GLN A 87 9.12 3.59 -6.16
CA GLN A 87 9.59 2.74 -7.25
C GLN A 87 8.76 1.45 -7.33
N ASP A 88 8.16 1.25 -8.50
CA ASP A 88 7.16 0.22 -8.73
C ASP A 88 7.72 -1.19 -8.61
N GLU A 89 8.97 -1.40 -9.00
CA GLU A 89 9.64 -2.69 -8.97
C GLU A 89 9.82 -3.20 -7.53
N ILE A 90 10.13 -2.30 -6.59
CA ILE A 90 10.26 -2.61 -5.17
C ILE A 90 8.91 -3.06 -4.62
N LEU A 91 7.87 -2.24 -4.80
CA LEU A 91 6.56 -2.54 -4.25
C LEU A 91 5.90 -3.73 -4.95
N ASN A 92 6.18 -3.96 -6.24
CA ASN A 92 5.78 -5.18 -6.94
C ASN A 92 6.45 -6.42 -6.34
N TYR A 93 7.74 -6.37 -5.99
CA TYR A 93 8.39 -7.48 -5.28
C TYR A 93 7.70 -7.76 -3.94
N ILE A 94 7.37 -6.71 -3.17
CA ILE A 94 6.66 -6.85 -1.90
C ILE A 94 5.29 -7.47 -2.11
N TYR A 95 4.53 -6.99 -3.09
CA TYR A 95 3.22 -7.54 -3.45
C TYR A 95 3.29 -9.02 -3.86
N LEU A 96 4.21 -9.40 -4.73
CA LEU A 96 4.36 -10.79 -5.18
C LEU A 96 4.81 -11.74 -4.07
N THR A 97 5.50 -11.23 -3.05
CA THR A 97 6.07 -12.05 -1.98
C THR A 97 5.19 -12.10 -0.73
N TYR A 98 4.56 -10.98 -0.37
CA TYR A 98 3.84 -10.79 0.89
C TYR A 98 2.42 -10.24 0.70
N ASP A 99 1.98 -10.09 -0.54
CA ASP A 99 0.65 -9.60 -0.91
C ASP A 99 0.35 -8.21 -0.31
N THR A 100 -0.85 -8.01 0.19
CA THR A 100 -1.31 -6.74 0.78
C THR A 100 -1.54 -6.90 2.28
N PRO A 101 -1.50 -5.79 3.05
CA PRO A 101 -1.89 -5.78 4.46
C PRO A 101 -3.33 -6.27 4.71
N LEU A 102 -4.18 -6.23 3.69
CA LEU A 102 -5.57 -6.71 3.74
C LEU A 102 -5.66 -8.24 3.74
N ASN A 103 -4.62 -8.93 3.25
CA ASN A 103 -4.53 -10.37 3.27
C ASN A 103 -3.86 -10.87 4.56
N ASN A 104 -4.61 -11.61 5.37
CA ASN A 104 -4.14 -12.17 6.63
C ASN A 104 -3.06 -13.25 6.49
N SER A 105 -2.82 -13.82 5.29
CA SER A 105 -1.81 -14.86 5.08
C SER A 105 -0.38 -14.43 5.41
N HIS A 106 -0.05 -13.14 5.29
CA HIS A 106 1.28 -12.60 5.55
C HIS A 106 1.30 -11.64 6.75
N LYS A 107 0.36 -11.82 7.68
CA LYS A 107 0.22 -10.99 8.87
C LYS A 107 1.50 -10.90 9.71
N TYR A 108 2.36 -11.92 9.69
CA TYR A 108 3.65 -11.94 10.39
C TYR A 108 4.63 -10.82 9.94
N LEU A 109 4.53 -10.33 8.70
CA LEU A 109 5.26 -9.16 8.23
C LEU A 109 4.47 -7.90 8.56
N TRP A 110 3.22 -7.85 8.11
CA TRP A 110 2.42 -6.63 8.18
C TRP A 110 2.15 -6.18 9.62
N ASP A 111 2.02 -7.08 10.61
CA ASP A 111 1.90 -6.71 12.04
C ASP A 111 3.11 -5.94 12.57
N LYS A 112 4.26 -5.99 11.89
CA LYS A 112 5.50 -5.29 12.26
C LYS A 112 5.66 -3.94 11.56
N VAL A 113 4.82 -3.65 10.55
CA VAL A 113 4.79 -2.40 9.80
C VAL A 113 3.75 -1.48 10.44
N SER A 114 4.04 -0.19 10.53
CA SER A 114 3.13 0.82 11.07
C SER A 114 1.85 0.94 10.24
N GLU A 115 0.73 1.32 10.87
CA GLU A 115 -0.54 1.53 10.16
C GLU A 115 -0.44 2.63 9.09
N ASP A 116 0.26 3.72 9.38
CA ASP A 116 0.47 4.80 8.41
C ASP A 116 1.20 4.29 7.15
N ALA A 117 2.23 3.46 7.32
CA ALA A 117 2.93 2.86 6.19
C ALA A 117 2.03 1.90 5.41
N LYS A 118 1.21 1.08 6.10
CA LYS A 118 0.23 0.20 5.45
C LYS A 118 -0.77 0.99 4.63
N ASP A 119 -1.29 2.09 5.15
CA ASP A 119 -2.24 2.94 4.44
C ASP A 119 -1.60 3.52 3.17
N ARG A 120 -0.34 3.98 3.22
CA ARG A 120 0.38 4.44 2.02
C ARG A 120 0.63 3.34 0.99
N TYR A 121 0.99 2.14 1.44
CA TYR A 121 1.10 0.97 0.56
C TYR A 121 -0.24 0.61 -0.08
N ASN A 122 -1.33 0.65 0.69
CA ASN A 122 -2.67 0.37 0.20
C ASN A 122 -3.15 1.41 -0.82
N ILE A 123 -2.77 2.69 -0.68
CA ILE A 123 -3.05 3.72 -1.70
C ILE A 123 -2.31 3.39 -3.00
N TRP A 124 -1.01 3.06 -2.94
CA TRP A 124 -0.25 2.64 -4.12
C TRP A 124 -0.87 1.40 -4.79
N TYR A 125 -1.22 0.39 -4.01
CA TYR A 125 -1.85 -0.82 -4.51
C TYR A 125 -3.20 -0.53 -5.17
N ALA A 126 -4.04 0.26 -4.51
CA ALA A 126 -5.33 0.68 -5.04
C ALA A 126 -5.18 1.48 -6.34
N ASN A 127 -4.19 2.37 -6.44
CA ASN A 127 -3.91 3.12 -7.66
C ASN A 127 -3.75 2.18 -8.87
N LYS A 128 -2.85 1.18 -8.75
CA LYS A 128 -2.63 0.19 -9.81
C LYS A 128 -3.90 -0.57 -10.17
N LYS A 129 -4.62 -1.03 -9.16
CA LYS A 129 -5.84 -1.82 -9.34
C LYS A 129 -6.98 -1.05 -9.98
N LEU A 130 -7.18 0.22 -9.61
CA LEU A 130 -8.21 1.05 -10.21
C LEU A 130 -7.83 1.46 -11.65
N ILE A 131 -6.55 1.73 -11.94
CA ILE A 131 -6.09 1.99 -13.33
C ILE A 131 -6.41 0.78 -14.22
N GLU A 132 -6.06 -0.43 -13.77
CA GLU A 132 -6.34 -1.68 -14.49
C GLU A 132 -7.85 -1.90 -14.68
N PHE A 133 -8.63 -1.65 -13.63
CA PHE A 133 -10.08 -1.87 -13.62
C PHE A 133 -10.82 -0.92 -14.56
N PHE A 134 -10.60 0.39 -14.42
CA PHE A 134 -11.32 1.43 -15.17
C PHE A 134 -10.70 1.78 -16.53
N GLN A 135 -9.48 1.32 -16.81
CA GLN A 135 -8.77 1.61 -18.06
C GLN A 135 -8.66 3.11 -18.37
N GLY A 136 -8.50 3.94 -17.32
CA GLY A 136 -8.27 5.38 -17.44
C GLY A 136 -9.50 6.25 -17.68
N ASP A 137 -10.72 5.75 -17.45
CA ASP A 137 -11.91 6.62 -17.51
C ASP A 137 -12.11 7.48 -16.25
N GLU A 138 -13.05 8.44 -16.31
CA GLU A 138 -13.31 9.40 -15.23
C GLU A 138 -13.68 8.78 -13.87
N ARG A 139 -14.11 7.52 -13.84
CA ARG A 139 -14.45 6.81 -12.59
C ARG A 139 -13.21 6.48 -11.78
N TYR A 140 -12.07 6.24 -12.45
CA TYR A 140 -10.78 6.07 -11.76
C TYR A 140 -10.45 7.29 -10.91
N GLU A 141 -10.42 8.48 -11.52
CA GLU A 141 -10.05 9.71 -10.81
C GLU A 141 -11.03 10.01 -9.68
N PHE A 142 -12.33 9.78 -9.93
CA PHE A 142 -13.38 10.00 -8.93
C PHE A 142 -13.20 9.12 -7.69
N TRP A 143 -13.05 7.81 -7.89
CA TRP A 143 -12.96 6.86 -6.79
C TRP A 143 -11.59 6.88 -6.10
N PHE A 144 -10.51 7.04 -6.87
CA PHE A 144 -9.16 7.06 -6.32
C PHE A 144 -8.94 8.24 -5.38
N ARG A 145 -9.57 9.40 -5.62
CA ARG A 145 -9.52 10.53 -4.69
C ARG A 145 -9.96 10.15 -3.27
N TYR A 146 -11.07 9.42 -3.13
CA TYR A 146 -11.53 8.99 -1.80
C TYR A 146 -10.56 8.04 -1.11
N ILE A 147 -9.85 7.20 -1.87
CA ILE A 147 -8.82 6.32 -1.32
C ILE A 147 -7.57 7.11 -0.91
N LYS A 148 -7.13 8.03 -1.78
CA LYS A 148 -5.98 8.91 -1.52
C LYS A 148 -6.19 9.79 -0.28
N ASP A 149 -7.42 10.25 -0.07
CA ASP A 149 -7.81 11.05 1.09
C ASP A 149 -8.11 10.21 2.35
N LEU A 150 -7.91 8.88 2.29
CA LEU A 150 -8.23 7.90 3.35
C LEU A 150 -9.71 7.88 3.78
N ASP A 151 -10.57 8.45 2.94
CA ASP A 151 -12.01 8.50 3.11
C ASP A 151 -12.70 7.18 2.73
N ALA A 152 -12.00 6.34 1.96
CA ALA A 152 -12.41 4.99 1.60
C ALA A 152 -11.22 4.01 1.55
N LYS A 153 -11.48 2.71 1.76
CA LYS A 153 -10.49 1.63 1.60
C LYS A 153 -10.91 0.65 0.51
N LEU A 154 -9.96 0.19 -0.30
CA LEU A 154 -10.21 -0.89 -1.25
C LEU A 154 -10.37 -2.22 -0.50
N LEU A 155 -11.53 -2.87 -0.59
CA LEU A 155 -11.75 -4.19 0.00
C LEU A 155 -11.35 -5.32 -0.94
N GLY A 156 -11.53 -5.09 -2.24
CA GLY A 156 -11.27 -6.09 -3.26
C GLY A 156 -11.58 -5.55 -4.64
N VAL A 157 -10.93 -6.15 -5.63
CA VAL A 157 -11.17 -5.90 -7.05
C VAL A 157 -11.04 -7.22 -7.79
N ASN A 158 -11.87 -7.43 -8.78
CA ASN A 158 -11.74 -8.51 -9.74
C ASN A 158 -12.02 -7.96 -11.16
N ASP A 159 -12.04 -8.83 -12.16
CA ASP A 159 -12.21 -8.43 -13.55
C ASP A 159 -13.54 -7.74 -13.87
N ARG A 160 -14.51 -7.76 -12.94
CA ARG A 160 -15.88 -7.28 -13.12
C ARG A 160 -16.32 -6.27 -12.07
N GLN A 161 -15.90 -6.42 -10.83
CA GLN A 161 -16.38 -5.63 -9.69
C GLN A 161 -15.24 -5.05 -8.85
N LEU A 162 -15.49 -3.87 -8.30
CA LEU A 162 -14.64 -3.13 -7.37
C LEU A 162 -15.43 -2.84 -6.10
N PHE A 163 -14.85 -3.09 -4.94
CA PHE A 163 -15.49 -2.95 -3.63
C PHE A 163 -14.76 -1.92 -2.78
N LEU A 164 -15.44 -0.82 -2.43
CA LEU A 164 -14.86 0.29 -1.66
C LEU A 164 -15.60 0.47 -0.33
N ASP A 165 -14.85 0.46 0.76
CA ASP A 165 -15.33 0.65 2.11
C ASP A 165 -15.27 2.12 2.53
N PHE A 166 -16.41 2.71 2.88
CA PHE A 166 -16.52 4.06 3.43
C PHE A 166 -16.86 4.01 4.93
N ASP A 167 -16.43 2.95 5.63
CA ASP A 167 -16.71 2.63 7.04
C ASP A 167 -18.18 2.28 7.31
N LYS A 168 -19.10 3.24 7.12
CA LYS A 168 -20.54 3.05 7.37
C LYS A 168 -21.28 2.29 6.25
N PHE A 169 -20.73 2.33 5.04
CA PHE A 169 -21.32 1.73 3.86
C PHE A 169 -20.23 1.25 2.90
N VAL A 170 -20.62 0.37 1.98
CA VAL A 170 -19.74 -0.16 0.93
C VAL A 170 -20.33 0.19 -0.42
N VAL A 171 -19.47 0.68 -1.31
CA VAL A 171 -19.79 0.89 -2.73
C VAL A 171 -19.29 -0.32 -3.52
N ILE A 172 -20.17 -0.86 -4.36
CA ILE A 172 -19.84 -1.87 -5.36
C ILE A 172 -19.95 -1.23 -6.74
N GLU A 173 -18.82 -1.09 -7.42
CA GLU A 173 -18.70 -0.53 -8.76
C GLU A 173 -18.43 -1.65 -9.78
N PHE A 174 -18.93 -1.49 -11.00
CA PHE A 174 -18.83 -2.51 -12.04
C PHE A 174 -18.02 -2.01 -13.23
N ARG A 175 -17.17 -2.88 -13.78
CA ARG A 175 -16.18 -2.52 -14.80
C ARG A 175 -16.82 -1.93 -16.04
N TYR A 176 -17.82 -2.63 -16.58
CA TYR A 176 -18.42 -2.28 -17.86
C TYR A 176 -19.31 -1.03 -17.77
N ILE A 177 -19.10 -0.12 -18.72
CA ILE A 177 -19.88 1.11 -18.90
C ILE A 177 -21.37 0.78 -19.05
N GLY A 178 -22.23 1.62 -18.49
CA GLY A 178 -23.68 1.45 -18.49
C GLY A 178 -24.22 0.71 -17.26
N ASN A 179 -23.35 0.13 -16.44
CA ASN A 179 -23.73 -0.34 -15.12
C ASN A 179 -23.79 0.83 -14.13
N ALA A 180 -24.77 0.77 -13.22
CA ALA A 180 -24.78 1.64 -12.05
C ALA A 180 -23.91 1.01 -10.95
N ALA A 181 -23.23 1.84 -10.15
CA ALA A 181 -22.66 1.39 -8.88
C ALA A 181 -23.76 1.33 -7.81
N TYR A 182 -23.57 0.50 -6.80
CA TYR A 182 -24.54 0.23 -5.75
C TYR A 182 -23.94 0.51 -4.39
N ILE A 183 -24.70 1.18 -3.53
CA ILE A 183 -24.28 1.48 -2.15
C ILE A 183 -25.09 0.61 -1.19
N TYR A 184 -24.40 -0.11 -0.31
CA TYR A 184 -24.99 -0.96 0.71
C TYR A 184 -24.55 -0.52 2.10
N SER A 185 -25.41 -0.66 3.11
CA SER A 185 -24.97 -0.47 4.49
C SER A 185 -23.88 -1.48 4.84
N LYS A 186 -22.93 -1.09 5.67
CA LYS A 186 -21.84 -1.98 6.10
C LYS A 186 -22.36 -3.31 6.69
N PRO A 187 -23.38 -3.33 7.57
CA PRO A 187 -23.93 -4.59 8.08
C PRO A 187 -24.49 -5.49 6.99
N TYR A 188 -25.19 -4.93 6.00
CA TYR A 188 -25.73 -5.72 4.89
C TYR A 188 -24.60 -6.34 4.06
N TYR A 189 -23.57 -5.56 3.74
CA TYR A 189 -22.39 -6.04 3.01
C TYR A 189 -21.70 -7.19 3.77
N LEU A 190 -21.47 -7.04 5.08
CA LEU A 190 -20.80 -8.07 5.89
C LEU A 190 -21.56 -9.40 5.90
N ILE A 191 -22.89 -9.35 6.00
CA ILE A 191 -23.71 -10.56 6.04
C ILE A 191 -23.79 -11.24 4.67
N ASN A 192 -23.90 -10.47 3.58
CA ASN A 192 -24.27 -11.02 2.28
C ASN A 192 -23.10 -11.18 1.31
N TYR A 193 -22.05 -10.36 1.42
CA TYR A 193 -21.04 -10.23 0.37
C TYR A 193 -19.61 -10.43 0.86
N ASP A 194 -19.27 -10.01 2.08
CA ASP A 194 -17.90 -9.97 2.58
C ASP A 194 -17.17 -11.32 2.48
N GLY A 195 -17.82 -12.41 2.90
CA GLY A 195 -17.25 -13.76 2.82
C GLY A 195 -16.96 -14.24 1.39
N LYS A 196 -17.55 -13.63 0.35
CA LYS A 196 -17.22 -13.95 -1.05
C LYS A 196 -16.04 -13.14 -1.54
N VAL A 197 -16.04 -11.84 -1.23
CA VAL A 197 -14.96 -10.91 -1.61
C VAL A 197 -13.64 -11.33 -0.97
N SER A 198 -13.64 -11.60 0.33
CA SER A 198 -12.45 -12.02 1.09
C SER A 198 -11.88 -13.38 0.66
N ASN A 199 -12.71 -14.27 0.09
CA ASN A 199 -12.29 -15.54 -0.47
C ASN A 199 -11.99 -15.48 -1.97
N ASN A 200 -11.91 -14.28 -2.56
CA ASN A 200 -11.72 -14.05 -3.98
C ASN A 200 -12.69 -14.85 -4.88
N ARG A 201 -13.92 -15.05 -4.41
CA ARG A 201 -14.97 -15.74 -5.17
C ARG A 201 -15.63 -14.75 -6.12
N MET A 202 -15.51 -15.01 -7.41
CA MET A 202 -16.15 -14.22 -8.46
C MET A 202 -17.62 -14.67 -8.61
N GLU A 203 -18.55 -13.80 -8.21
CA GLU A 203 -19.97 -13.95 -8.54
C GLU A 203 -20.31 -13.08 -9.76
N ASP A 204 -21.46 -13.34 -10.37
CA ASP A 204 -21.96 -12.52 -11.47
C ASP A 204 -22.37 -11.12 -10.99
N ASP A 205 -22.48 -10.17 -11.92
CA ASP A 205 -22.88 -8.81 -11.54
C ASP A 205 -24.31 -8.77 -10.99
N GLY A 206 -25.18 -9.70 -11.41
CA GLY A 206 -26.58 -9.77 -10.97
C GLY A 206 -26.69 -9.99 -9.47
N TYR A 207 -25.82 -10.84 -8.91
CA TYR A 207 -25.76 -11.12 -7.48
C TYR A 207 -25.55 -9.86 -6.62
N TYR A 208 -24.71 -8.93 -7.08
CA TYR A 208 -24.39 -7.68 -6.37
C TYR A 208 -25.31 -6.50 -6.73
N LYS A 209 -26.38 -6.74 -7.50
CA LYS A 209 -27.32 -5.69 -7.98
C LYS A 209 -28.70 -5.76 -7.30
N ASN A 210 -28.75 -6.18 -6.04
CA ASN A 210 -30.00 -6.21 -5.28
C ASN A 210 -30.47 -4.79 -4.95
N GLN A 211 -31.42 -4.28 -5.74
CA GLN A 211 -31.96 -2.92 -5.60
C GLN A 211 -32.81 -2.75 -4.34
N GLY A 212 -33.49 -3.80 -3.88
CA GLY A 212 -34.37 -3.73 -2.70
C GLY A 212 -33.62 -3.56 -1.38
N SER A 213 -32.32 -3.86 -1.38
CA SER A 213 -31.46 -3.72 -0.20
C SER A 213 -30.39 -2.64 -0.35
N ALA A 214 -30.22 -2.08 -1.54
CA ALA A 214 -29.28 -0.99 -1.76
C ALA A 214 -29.82 0.30 -1.15
N LEU A 215 -28.95 1.03 -0.46
CA LEU A 215 -29.25 2.38 0.05
C LEU A 215 -29.44 3.36 -1.11
N SER A 216 -28.65 3.19 -2.17
CA SER A 216 -28.72 4.02 -3.36
C SER A 216 -28.01 3.37 -4.55
N ARG A 217 -28.24 3.94 -5.74
CA ARG A 217 -27.59 3.56 -7.00
C ARG A 217 -26.97 4.80 -7.63
N ILE A 218 -25.73 4.66 -8.05
CA ILE A 218 -25.00 5.70 -8.77
C ILE A 218 -25.12 5.43 -10.26
N ILE A 219 -25.87 6.29 -10.95
CA ILE A 219 -26.02 6.21 -12.41
C ILE A 219 -25.03 7.18 -13.04
N HIS A 220 -24.02 6.62 -13.73
CA HIS A 220 -22.94 7.30 -14.45
C HIS A 220 -23.44 8.04 -15.70
N ARG A 221 -24.26 9.08 -15.48
CA ARG A 221 -24.77 10.02 -16.48
C ARG A 221 -24.44 11.44 -16.01
N GLU A 222 -24.64 12.43 -16.87
CA GLU A 222 -24.37 13.86 -16.59
C GLU A 222 -24.44 14.26 -15.11
N ASN A 223 -23.39 14.92 -14.63
CA ASN A 223 -23.24 15.38 -13.24
C ASN A 223 -23.31 14.26 -12.18
N TRP A 224 -23.02 13.01 -12.53
CA TRP A 224 -23.03 11.91 -11.55
C TRP A 224 -21.98 12.12 -10.46
N GLN A 225 -20.79 12.65 -10.79
CA GLN A 225 -19.76 12.89 -9.79
C GLN A 225 -20.26 13.82 -8.68
N TYR A 226 -20.84 14.96 -9.05
CA TYR A 226 -21.41 15.93 -8.10
C TYR A 226 -22.51 15.30 -7.23
N ARG A 227 -23.46 14.60 -7.86
CA ARG A 227 -24.55 13.93 -7.14
C ARG A 227 -24.03 12.85 -6.18
N THR A 228 -23.01 12.11 -6.61
CA THR A 228 -22.40 11.03 -5.82
C THR A 228 -21.59 11.59 -4.67
N THR A 229 -20.83 12.67 -4.87
CA THR A 229 -20.13 13.37 -3.78
C THR A 229 -21.11 13.83 -2.70
N LYS A 230 -22.24 14.44 -3.09
CA LYS A 230 -23.28 14.85 -2.15
C LYS A 230 -23.87 13.66 -1.40
N LEU A 231 -24.20 12.57 -2.09
CA LEU A 231 -24.74 11.36 -1.50
C LEU A 231 -23.77 10.71 -0.50
N ILE A 232 -22.48 10.60 -0.84
CA ILE A 232 -21.44 10.09 0.06
C ILE A 232 -21.34 10.97 1.31
N TRP A 233 -21.36 12.29 1.14
CA TRP A 233 -21.34 13.22 2.28
C TRP A 233 -22.57 13.03 3.18
N GLU A 234 -23.77 12.88 2.60
CA GLU A 234 -25.01 12.64 3.37
C GLU A 234 -24.91 11.33 4.16
N LEU A 235 -24.49 10.23 3.52
CA LEU A 235 -24.36 8.92 4.18
C LEU A 235 -23.26 8.87 5.25
N LYS A 236 -22.17 9.66 5.09
CA LYS A 236 -21.12 9.75 6.11
C LYS A 236 -21.57 10.54 7.34
N ASN A 237 -22.32 11.62 7.14
CA ASN A 237 -22.64 12.59 8.19
C ASN A 237 -24.01 12.39 8.85
N HIS A 238 -24.94 11.71 8.20
CA HIS A 238 -26.23 11.36 8.77
C HIS A 238 -26.26 9.86 9.05
N ALA A 239 -26.47 9.49 10.32
CA ALA A 239 -26.64 8.10 10.71
C ALA A 239 -27.89 7.52 10.00
N LEU A 240 -27.71 6.36 9.35
CA LEU A 240 -28.78 5.48 8.90
C LEU A 240 -29.41 4.75 10.09
#